data_AF-A0A7S0F2T0-F1
#
_entry.id   AF-A0A7S0F2T0-F1
#
_cell.length_a   1.000
_cell.length_b   1.000
_cell.length_c   1.000
_cell.angle_alpha   90.00
_cell.angle_beta   90.00
_cell.angle_gamma   90.00
#
_symmetry.space_group_name_H-M   'P 1'
#
loop_
_entity.id
_entity.type
_entity.pdbx_description
1 polymer ?
#
loop_
_entity_poly.entity_id
_entity_poly.type
_entity_poly.pdbx_seq_one_letter_code
_entity_poly.pdbx_strand_id
1 'polypeptide(L)'
;EDYRGFLSTGVIVEGVYDDHDYGQNDAGKYLKNRDGSQQAYLDFLGVDRDSLRRRRRGLYSSHNFGNSTNLVKVILLDTRYHRDSHFIPSIGSLKIPFSALIAAFSRWLYTTLGF
;
A
#
# COMPACT_ATOMS: atom_id res chain seq x y z
N GLU A 1 -13.05 16.15 -3.05
CA GLU A 1 -14.43 16.00 -2.53
C GLU A 1 -15.07 14.69 -2.97
N ASP A 2 -14.69 14.20 -4.15
CA ASP A 2 -15.18 12.96 -4.76
C ASP A 2 -15.13 11.72 -3.86
N TYR A 3 -14.01 11.48 -3.17
CA TYR A 3 -13.90 10.30 -2.28
C TYR A 3 -14.90 10.37 -1.11
N ARG A 4 -15.10 11.55 -0.52
CA ARG A 4 -16.07 11.71 0.58
C ARG A 4 -17.50 11.54 0.06
N GLY A 5 -17.77 12.02 -1.16
CA GLY A 5 -19.03 11.75 -1.87
C GLY A 5 -19.25 10.26 -2.08
N PHE A 6 -18.23 9.52 -2.53
CA PHE A 6 -18.29 8.07 -2.71
C PHE A 6 -18.61 7.34 -1.39
N LEU A 7 -17.95 7.69 -0.29
CA LEU A 7 -18.25 7.10 1.02
C LEU A 7 -19.69 7.34 1.47
N SER A 8 -20.28 8.48 1.13
CA SER A 8 -21.66 8.81 1.50
C SER A 8 -22.72 7.93 0.83
N THR A 9 -22.35 7.17 -0.21
CA THR A 9 -23.26 6.21 -0.89
C THR A 9 -23.56 4.97 -0.05
N GLY A 10 -22.87 4.77 1.06
CA GLY A 10 -22.98 3.56 1.89
C GLY A 10 -22.14 2.38 1.39
N VAL A 11 -21.31 2.60 0.36
CA VAL A 11 -20.31 1.61 -0.07
C VAL A 11 -19.31 1.34 1.04
N ILE A 12 -18.97 0.07 1.24
CA ILE A 12 -17.93 -0.34 2.18
C ILE A 12 -16.58 -0.22 1.46
N VAL A 13 -15.68 0.59 2.01
CA VAL A 13 -14.29 0.71 1.54
C VAL A 13 -13.37 0.08 2.57
N GLU A 14 -12.57 -0.89 2.13
CA GLU A 14 -11.69 -1.66 2.99
C GLU A 14 -10.48 -2.13 2.19
N GLY A 15 -9.34 -2.36 2.85
CA GLY A 15 -8.11 -2.70 2.13
C GLY A 15 -6.89 -2.93 2.99
N VAL A 16 -5.77 -3.08 2.28
CA VAL A 16 -4.41 -3.22 2.76
C VAL A 16 -3.51 -2.42 1.81
N TYR A 17 -2.43 -1.82 2.33
CA TYR A 17 -1.44 -1.12 1.51
C TYR A 17 -0.66 -2.05 0.58
N ASP A 18 -0.09 -1.48 -0.47
CA ASP A 18 1.10 -2.03 -1.11
C ASP A 18 2.37 -1.25 -0.73
N ASP A 19 3.54 -1.59 -1.26
CA ASP A 19 4.80 -0.92 -0.92
C ASP A 19 4.83 0.59 -1.20
N HIS A 20 4.17 1.03 -2.27
CA HIS A 20 4.02 2.43 -2.63
C HIS A 20 3.19 3.23 -1.61
N ASP A 21 2.19 2.61 -0.96
CA ASP A 21 1.42 3.24 0.12
C ASP A 21 2.11 3.09 1.48
N TYR A 22 2.93 2.06 1.64
CA TYR A 22 3.64 1.75 2.87
C TYR A 22 4.76 2.76 3.17
N GLY A 23 5.36 3.35 2.12
CA GLY A 23 6.23 4.52 2.19
C GLY A 23 7.64 4.33 1.66
N GLN A 24 8.06 3.09 1.37
CA GLN A 24 9.33 2.80 0.71
C GLN A 24 9.25 1.46 -0.01
N ASN A 25 9.69 1.45 -1.28
CA ASN A 25 9.75 0.23 -2.09
C ASN A 25 10.49 -0.88 -1.36
N ASP A 26 9.83 -2.03 -1.28
CA ASP A 26 10.37 -3.26 -0.71
C ASP A 26 10.99 -3.15 0.70
N ALA A 27 10.64 -2.13 1.48
CA ALA A 27 11.20 -1.97 2.82
C ALA A 27 10.74 -3.09 3.78
N GLY A 28 9.50 -3.56 3.63
CA GLY A 28 8.94 -4.62 4.50
C GLY A 28 9.07 -4.28 5.97
N LYS A 29 9.56 -5.21 6.80
CA LYS A 29 9.77 -4.96 8.23
C LYS A 29 10.87 -3.92 8.52
N TYR A 30 11.69 -3.53 7.55
CA TYR A 30 12.78 -2.57 7.77
C TYR A 30 12.37 -1.10 7.58
N LEU A 31 11.10 -0.83 7.26
CA LEU A 31 10.58 0.54 7.25
C LEU A 31 10.60 1.12 8.68
N LYS A 32 11.32 2.23 8.86
CA LYS A 32 11.57 2.86 10.17
C LYS A 32 10.28 3.24 10.91
N ASN A 33 9.26 3.73 10.20
CA ASN A 33 8.00 4.22 10.79
C ASN A 33 6.78 3.40 10.34
N ARG A 34 6.91 2.07 10.24
CA ARG A 34 5.81 1.19 9.81
C ARG A 34 4.55 1.26 10.66
N ASP A 35 4.70 1.46 11.98
CA ASP A 35 3.55 1.60 12.89
C ASP A 35 2.79 2.90 12.61
N GLY A 36 3.50 3.98 12.32
CA GLY A 36 2.90 5.24 11.88
C GLY A 36 2.16 5.10 10.55
N SER A 37 2.78 4.42 9.56
CA SER A 37 2.12 4.13 8.28
C SER A 37 0.83 3.32 8.48
N GLN A 38 0.85 2.31 9.36
CA GLN A 38 -0.33 1.53 9.69
C GLN A 38 -1.45 2.39 10.29
N GLN A 39 -1.14 3.26 11.26
CA GLN A 39 -2.16 4.13 11.86
C GLN A 39 -2.72 5.13 10.84
N ALA A 40 -1.87 5.74 10.01
CA ALA A 40 -2.31 6.64 8.96
C ALA A 40 -3.24 5.96 7.94
N TYR A 41 -2.94 4.71 7.58
CA TYR A 41 -3.81 3.91 6.70
C TYR A 41 -5.17 3.60 7.34
N LEU A 42 -5.18 3.22 8.62
CA LEU A 42 -6.42 2.97 9.37
C LEU A 42 -7.23 4.26 9.59
N ASP A 43 -6.57 5.41 9.76
CA ASP A 43 -7.21 6.72 9.82
C ASP A 43 -7.85 7.09 8.49
N PHE A 44 -7.17 6.84 7.37
CA PHE A 44 -7.70 7.06 6.03
C PHE A 44 -8.96 6.23 5.77
N LEU A 45 -8.96 4.95 6.16
CA LEU A 45 -10.14 4.08 6.05
C LEU A 45 -11.23 4.37 7.10
N GLY A 46 -10.99 5.28 8.04
CA GLY A 46 -11.95 5.59 9.10
C GLY A 46 -12.20 4.43 10.06
N VAL A 47 -11.22 3.54 10.25
CA VAL A 47 -11.36 2.40 11.17
C VAL A 47 -11.49 2.90 12.61
N ASP A 48 -12.45 2.36 13.34
CA ASP A 48 -12.75 2.74 14.73
C ASP A 48 -11.50 2.73 15.63
N ARG A 49 -11.43 3.68 16.58
CA ARG A 49 -10.28 3.86 17.48
C ARG A 49 -10.06 2.66 18.41
N ASP A 50 -11.12 1.96 18.78
CA ASP A 50 -11.11 0.80 19.64
C ASP A 50 -10.95 -0.52 18.87
N SER A 51 -10.82 -0.46 17.54
CA SER A 51 -10.57 -1.63 16.70
C SER A 51 -9.28 -2.35 17.12
N LEU A 52 -9.35 -3.69 17.20
CA LEU A 52 -8.18 -4.53 17.43
C LEU A 52 -7.08 -4.30 16.37
N ARG A 53 -7.45 -3.86 15.16
CA ARG A 53 -6.50 -3.52 14.08
C ARG A 53 -5.54 -2.40 14.47
N ARG A 54 -5.93 -1.49 15.36
CA ARG A 54 -5.07 -0.39 15.83
C ARG A 54 -4.10 -0.81 16.93
N ARG A 55 -4.36 -1.93 17.62
CA ARG A 55 -3.54 -2.45 18.73
C ARG A 55 -2.56 -3.55 18.33
N ARG A 56 -2.81 -4.21 17.20
CA ARG A 56 -1.93 -5.26 16.67
C ARG A 56 -0.98 -4.74 15.60
N ARG A 57 0.06 -5.52 15.32
CA ARG A 57 1.02 -5.29 14.24
C ARG A 57 0.50 -5.83 12.91
N GLY A 58 0.53 -5.03 11.86
CA GLY A 58 0.03 -5.34 10.52
C GLY A 58 -1.45 -5.02 10.30
N LEU A 59 -1.81 -4.75 9.04
CA LEU A 59 -3.14 -4.32 8.59
C LEU A 59 -4.12 -5.44 8.27
N TYR A 60 -3.64 -6.69 8.19
CA TYR A 60 -4.42 -7.86 7.79
C TYR A 60 -5.79 -7.89 8.48
N SER A 61 -6.83 -8.41 7.83
CA SER A 61 -8.19 -8.45 8.40
C SER A 61 -9.06 -9.47 7.68
N SER A 62 -10.23 -9.79 8.24
CA SER A 62 -11.22 -10.61 7.56
C SER A 62 -12.62 -10.04 7.76
N HIS A 63 -13.42 -10.07 6.71
CA HIS A 63 -14.76 -9.47 6.67
C HIS A 63 -15.73 -10.45 6.04
N ASN A 64 -16.95 -10.47 6.55
CA ASN A 64 -18.03 -11.27 5.98
C ASN A 64 -19.04 -10.32 5.33
N PHE A 65 -19.41 -10.60 4.08
CA PHE A 65 -20.40 -9.84 3.33
C PHE A 65 -21.58 -10.73 2.95
N GLY A 66 -22.79 -10.17 2.99
CA GLY A 66 -24.01 -10.90 2.68
C GLY A 66 -24.73 -11.43 3.92
N ASN A 67 -25.66 -12.34 3.71
CA ASN A 67 -26.53 -12.89 4.76
C ASN A 67 -26.16 -14.34 5.07
N SER A 68 -26.91 -14.99 5.97
CA SER A 68 -26.62 -16.35 6.44
C SER A 68 -26.66 -17.42 5.34
N THR A 69 -27.37 -17.17 4.23
CA THR A 69 -27.48 -18.11 3.11
C THR A 69 -26.50 -17.81 1.98
N ASN A 70 -26.09 -16.56 1.80
CA ASN A 70 -25.15 -16.12 0.78
C ASN A 70 -24.05 -15.26 1.44
N LEU A 71 -23.11 -15.92 2.10
CA LEU A 71 -22.00 -15.28 2.81
C LEU A 71 -20.71 -15.38 1.99
N VAL A 72 -20.07 -14.24 1.76
CA VAL A 72 -18.71 -14.17 1.20
C VAL A 72 -17.75 -13.72 2.30
N LYS A 73 -16.74 -14.54 2.58
CA LYS A 73 -15.65 -14.18 3.49
C LYS A 73 -14.46 -13.65 2.70
N VAL A 74 -14.12 -12.39 2.91
CA VAL A 74 -12.93 -11.75 2.34
C VAL A 74 -11.84 -11.76 3.39
N ILE A 75 -10.66 -12.26 3.01
CA ILE A 75 -9.46 -12.25 3.86
C ILE A 75 -8.42 -11.36 3.20
N LEU A 76 -8.07 -10.28 3.89
CA LEU A 76 -7.07 -9.32 3.47
C LEU A 76 -5.77 -9.64 4.19
N LEU A 77 -4.73 -9.96 3.42
CA LEU A 77 -3.41 -10.28 3.93
C LEU A 77 -2.53 -9.04 3.87
N ASP A 78 -1.81 -8.75 4.95
CA ASP A 78 -0.73 -7.79 4.96
C ASP A 78 0.58 -8.51 4.63
N THR A 79 1.08 -8.29 3.42
CA THR A 79 2.31 -8.90 2.90
C THR A 79 3.52 -7.99 3.04
N ARG A 80 3.42 -6.85 3.75
CA ARG A 80 4.50 -5.87 3.87
C ARG A 80 5.00 -5.75 5.31
N TYR A 81 4.13 -5.60 6.31
CA TYR A 81 4.53 -5.26 7.69
C TYR A 81 5.59 -6.20 8.28
N HIS A 82 5.37 -7.51 8.14
CA HIS A 82 6.24 -8.55 8.70
C HIS A 82 7.25 -9.10 7.69
N ARG A 83 7.21 -8.64 6.45
CA ARG A 83 7.97 -9.24 5.35
C ARG A 83 9.46 -8.96 5.50
N ASP A 84 10.26 -10.00 5.32
CA ASP A 84 11.70 -9.90 5.18
C ASP A 84 12.14 -9.30 3.85
N SER A 85 13.44 -9.05 3.69
CA SER A 85 13.98 -8.59 2.42
C SER A 85 13.81 -9.66 1.34
N HIS A 86 13.60 -9.22 0.11
CA HIS A 86 13.57 -10.13 -1.04
C HIS A 86 14.92 -10.84 -1.19
N PHE A 87 14.90 -12.13 -1.53
CA PHE A 87 16.12 -12.87 -1.86
C PHE A 87 16.77 -12.31 -3.14
N ILE A 88 15.95 -12.00 -4.14
CA ILE A 88 16.35 -11.26 -5.34
C ILE A 88 15.76 -9.86 -5.23
N PRO A 89 16.58 -8.83 -4.97
CA PRO A 89 16.07 -7.47 -4.81
C PRO A 89 15.57 -6.91 -6.15
N SER A 90 14.56 -6.03 -6.07
CA SER A 90 14.10 -5.29 -7.25
C SER A 90 15.22 -4.43 -7.83
N ILE A 91 15.35 -4.42 -9.16
CA ILE A 91 16.29 -3.54 -9.89
C ILE A 91 16.04 -2.07 -9.53
N GLY A 92 14.79 -1.70 -9.20
CA GLY A 92 14.44 -0.35 -8.76
C GLY A 92 15.10 0.08 -7.44
N SER A 93 15.64 -0.85 -6.65
CA SER A 93 16.40 -0.55 -5.43
C SER A 93 17.87 -0.18 -5.68
N LEU A 94 18.37 -0.42 -6.90
CA LEU A 94 19.75 -0.10 -7.27
C LEU A 94 19.94 1.41 -7.37
N LYS A 95 20.85 1.93 -6.55
CA LYS A 95 21.26 3.35 -6.59
C LYS A 95 22.33 3.54 -7.65
N ILE A 96 21.91 3.81 -8.88
CA ILE A 96 22.82 4.16 -9.98
C ILE A 96 23.04 5.69 -9.93
N PRO A 97 24.29 6.18 -9.83
CA PRO A 97 24.56 7.62 -9.82
C PRO A 97 24.07 8.25 -11.12
N PHE A 98 23.53 9.47 -11.03
CA PHE A 98 22.98 10.22 -12.17
C PHE A 98 21.85 9.51 -12.94
N SER A 99 21.22 8.47 -12.39
CA SER A 99 20.14 7.73 -13.05
C SER A 99 18.99 8.63 -13.52
N ALA A 100 18.63 9.64 -12.74
CA ALA A 100 17.62 10.62 -13.13
C ALA A 100 18.05 11.47 -14.35
N LEU A 101 19.32 11.88 -14.43
CA LEU A 101 19.84 12.64 -15.57
C LEU A 101 19.93 11.76 -16.82
N ILE A 102 20.39 10.51 -16.68
CA ILE A 102 20.42 9.54 -17.77
C ILE A 102 19.00 9.31 -18.29
N ALA A 103 18.04 9.04 -17.39
CA ALA A 103 16.64 8.83 -17.78
C ALA A 103 16.02 10.07 -18.46
N ALA A 104 16.31 11.28 -17.95
CA ALA A 104 15.85 12.52 -18.57
C ALA A 104 16.48 12.72 -19.96
N PHE A 105 17.78 12.49 -20.10
CA PHE A 105 18.50 12.58 -21.37
C PHE A 105 18.00 11.53 -22.37
N SER A 106 17.78 10.28 -21.95
CA SER A 106 17.22 9.24 -22.81
C SER A 106 15.81 9.59 -23.29
N ARG A 107 14.95 10.12 -22.42
CA ARG A 107 13.62 10.61 -22.82
C ARG A 107 13.71 11.77 -23.81
N TRP A 108 14.55 12.76 -23.51
CA TRP A 108 14.77 13.89 -24.41
C TRP A 108 15.30 13.43 -25.78
N LEU A 109 16.28 12.52 -25.80
CA LEU A 109 16.86 11.97 -27.02
C LEU A 109 15.82 11.21 -27.84
N TYR A 110 15.01 10.36 -27.19
CA TYR A 110 13.90 9.63 -27.79
C TYR A 110 12.89 10.59 -28.44
N THR A 111 12.40 11.57 -27.67
CA THR A 111 11.45 12.58 -28.18
C THR A 111 12.02 13.44 -29.31
N THR A 112 13.32 13.76 -29.28
CA THR A 112 13.96 14.61 -30.31
C THR A 112 14.25 13.84 -31.59
N LEU A 113 14.68 12.59 -31.50
CA LEU A 113 15.09 11.78 -32.66
C LEU A 113 13.95 10.93 -33.25
N GLY A 114 12.81 10.80 -32.56
CA GLY A 114 11.59 10.23 -33.12
C GLY A 114 11.60 8.71 -33.33
N PHE A 115 12.38 7.98 -32.54
CA PHE A 115 12.13 6.55 -32.33
C PHE A 115 10.99 6.36 -31.33
#